data_AF-A0A3S0D615-F1
#
_entry.id   AF-A0A3S0D615-F1
#
_cell.length_a   1.000
_cell.length_b   1.000
_cell.length_c   1.000
_cell.angle_alpha   90.00
_cell.angle_beta   90.00
_cell.angle_gamma   90.00
#
_symmetry.space_group_name_H-M   'P 1'
#
loop_
_entity.id
_entity.type
_entity.pdbx_description
1 polymer ?
#
loop_
_entity_poly.entity_id
_entity_poly.type
_entity_poly.pdbx_seq_one_letter_code
_entity_poly.pdbx_strand_id
1 'polypeptide(L)'
;MAVTPAFGLQLRGSWWLALPLLIAGTLAFLAVGLLIGSIARTEEAASAAVNLIVLPMAFLSGVFFPIDDMPGWVQGVASFMPMRHLSTGLLDVLVRDATVGAILVPLAVLLGFAAVVTLVATRVFTWDT
;
A
#
# COMPACT_ATOMS: atom_id res chain seq x y z
N MET A 1 -16.01 -9.86 -21.12
CA MET A 1 -14.59 -10.04 -21.50
C MET A 1 -14.03 -8.68 -21.85
N ALA A 2 -13.30 -8.03 -20.95
CA ALA A 2 -12.63 -6.76 -21.23
C ALA A 2 -11.17 -7.07 -21.57
N VAL A 3 -10.91 -7.28 -22.86
CA VAL A 3 -9.54 -7.45 -23.37
C VAL A 3 -9.08 -6.05 -23.75
N THR A 4 -8.04 -5.51 -23.11
CA THR A 4 -7.38 -4.31 -23.64
C THR A 4 -6.60 -4.74 -24.88
N PRO A 5 -6.98 -4.32 -26.10
CA PRO A 5 -6.45 -4.88 -27.34
C PRO A 5 -4.95 -4.59 -27.56
N ALA A 6 -4.34 -3.72 -26.75
CA ALA A 6 -2.93 -3.34 -26.87
C ALA A 6 -1.95 -4.19 -26.04
N PHE A 7 -2.38 -4.81 -24.93
CA PHE A 7 -1.47 -5.43 -23.94
C PHE A 7 -1.59 -6.96 -23.80
N GLY A 8 -2.54 -7.61 -24.49
CA GLY A 8 -2.69 -9.07 -24.43
C GLY A 8 -3.07 -9.65 -23.05
N LEU A 9 -3.36 -8.79 -22.06
CA LEU A 9 -3.74 -9.18 -20.71
C LEU A 9 -5.12 -9.86 -20.72
N GLN A 10 -5.13 -11.17 -20.44
CA GLN A 10 -6.35 -11.92 -20.17
C GLN A 10 -6.79 -11.62 -18.73
N LEU A 11 -7.53 -10.53 -18.54
CA LEU A 11 -8.19 -10.21 -17.27
C LEU A 11 -9.31 -11.24 -17.02
N ARG A 12 -8.94 -12.37 -16.42
CA ARG A 12 -9.86 -13.44 -16.01
C ARG A 12 -10.71 -12.98 -14.83
N GLY A 13 -11.81 -13.70 -14.61
CA GLY A 13 -13.06 -13.24 -13.98
C GLY A 13 -13.00 -12.64 -12.57
N SER A 14 -11.84 -12.57 -11.90
CA SER A 14 -11.64 -11.98 -10.58
C SER A 14 -11.00 -10.58 -10.59
N TRP A 15 -10.75 -9.97 -11.75
CA TRP A 15 -10.13 -8.63 -11.87
C TRP A 15 -10.79 -7.53 -11.01
N TRP A 16 -12.10 -7.64 -10.75
CA TRP A 16 -12.86 -6.71 -9.91
C TRP A 16 -12.39 -6.72 -8.45
N LEU A 17 -11.71 -7.78 -7.99
CA LEU A 17 -11.06 -7.86 -6.67
C LEU A 17 -9.87 -6.89 -6.55
N ALA A 18 -9.35 -6.36 -7.65
CA ALA A 18 -8.33 -5.31 -7.60
C ALA A 18 -8.91 -3.99 -7.08
N LEU A 19 -10.19 -3.70 -7.33
CA LEU A 19 -10.84 -2.46 -6.87
C LEU A 19 -10.79 -2.28 -5.34
N PRO A 20 -11.24 -3.24 -4.51
CA PRO A 20 -11.19 -3.09 -3.06
C PRO A 20 -9.74 -3.02 -2.54
N LEU A 21 -8.79 -3.71 -3.19
CA LEU A 21 -7.36 -3.57 -2.86
C LEU A 21 -6.83 -2.17 -3.15
N LEU A 22 -7.16 -1.59 -4.30
CA LEU A 22 -6.77 -0.23 -4.67
C LEU A 22 -7.39 0.80 -3.72
N ILE A 23 -8.67 0.63 -3.35
CA ILE A 23 -9.34 1.50 -2.37
C ILE A 23 -8.64 1.40 -1.02
N ALA A 24 -8.42 0.18 -0.50
CA ALA A 24 -7.75 -0.03 0.78
C ALA A 24 -6.30 0.51 0.77
N GLY A 25 -5.57 0.30 -0.33
CA GLY A 25 -4.24 0.84 -0.54
C GLY A 25 -4.24 2.36 -0.54
N THR A 26 -5.17 2.98 -1.27
CA THR A 26 -5.33 4.44 -1.30
C THR A 26 -5.61 4.99 0.09
N LEU A 27 -6.51 4.36 0.85
CA LEU A 27 -6.79 4.74 2.24
C LEU A 27 -5.55 4.64 3.13
N ALA A 28 -4.74 3.58 2.99
CA ALA A 28 -3.49 3.43 3.71
C ALA A 28 -2.49 4.55 3.39
N PHE A 29 -2.32 4.91 2.12
CA PHE A 29 -1.45 6.01 1.72
C PHE A 29 -1.97 7.38 2.15
N LEU A 30 -3.29 7.60 2.09
CA LEU A 30 -3.92 8.81 2.61
C LEU A 30 -3.71 8.95 4.11
N ALA A 31 -3.80 7.87 4.88
CA ALA A 31 -3.53 7.89 6.31
C ALA A 31 -2.08 8.32 6.61
N VAL A 32 -1.10 7.83 5.83
CA VAL A 32 0.29 8.26 5.95
C VAL A 32 0.45 9.74 5.59
N GLY A 33 -0.17 10.19 4.51
CA GLY A 33 -0.17 11.60 4.11
C GLY A 33 -0.78 12.50 5.19
N LEU A 34 -1.88 12.07 5.80
CA LEU A 34 -2.53 12.78 6.91
C LEU A 34 -1.62 12.85 8.15
N LEU A 35 -0.97 11.75 8.50
CA LEU A 35 -0.01 11.72 9.61
C LEU A 35 1.13 12.71 9.36
N ILE A 36 1.72 12.69 8.16
CA ILE A 36 2.80 13.62 7.79
C ILE A 36 2.29 15.06 7.83
N GLY A 37 1.10 15.34 7.29
CA GLY A 37 0.47 16.65 7.35
C GLY A 37 0.19 17.15 8.76
N SER A 38 -0.11 16.24 9.71
CA SER A 38 -0.35 16.59 11.11
C SER A 38 0.92 16.97 11.89
N ILE A 39 2.09 16.49 11.45
CA ILE A 39 3.38 16.77 12.12
C ILE A 39 4.20 17.84 11.39
N ALA A 40 3.98 18.03 10.09
CA ALA A 40 4.75 18.94 9.29
C ALA A 40 4.34 20.39 9.58
N ARG A 41 5.33 21.22 9.93
CA ARG A 41 5.13 22.65 10.20
C ARG A 41 5.10 23.50 8.93
N THR A 42 5.57 22.97 7.80
CA THR A 42 5.63 23.65 6.49
C THR A 42 5.33 22.69 5.35
N GLU A 43 4.87 23.21 4.20
CA GLU A 43 4.61 22.41 2.99
C GLU A 43 5.89 21.77 2.43
N GLU A 44 7.02 22.47 2.52
CA GLU A 44 8.33 21.94 2.12
C GLU A 44 8.75 20.76 2.99
N ALA A 45 8.54 20.85 4.32
CA ALA A 45 8.84 19.74 5.23
C ALA A 45 7.93 18.53 4.97
N ALA A 46 6.64 18.76 4.68
CA ALA A 46 5.71 17.70 4.32
C ALA A 46 6.16 16.99 3.03
N SER A 47 6.48 17.75 1.99
CA SER A 47 6.93 17.21 0.70
C SER A 47 8.24 16.45 0.79
N ALA A 48 9.21 16.96 1.57
CA ALA A 48 10.47 16.28 1.83
C ALA A 48 10.25 14.96 2.59
N ALA A 49 9.39 14.96 3.62
CA ALA A 49 9.07 13.77 4.39
C ALA A 49 8.38 12.70 3.54
N VAL A 50 7.41 13.08 2.69
CA VAL A 50 6.75 12.15 1.77
C VAL A 50 7.77 11.48 0.85
N ASN A 51 8.65 12.26 0.21
CA ASN A 51 9.67 11.69 -0.68
C ASN A 51 10.62 10.74 0.06
N LEU A 52 11.03 11.10 1.28
CA LEU A 52 11.90 10.27 2.11
C LEU A 52 11.26 8.94 2.54
N ILE A 53 9.92 8.88 2.65
CA ILE A 53 9.19 7.67 3.05
C ILE A 53 8.79 6.83 1.82
N VAL A 54 8.34 7.48 0.74
CA VAL A 54 7.92 6.80 -0.49
C VAL A 54 9.05 6.03 -1.13
N LEU A 55 10.27 6.58 -1.12
CA LEU A 55 11.41 5.96 -1.77
C LEU A 55 11.80 4.62 -1.10
N PRO A 56 12.00 4.52 0.23
CA PRO A 56 12.15 3.24 0.92
C PRO A 56 10.95 2.31 0.74
N MET A 57 9.70 2.82 0.83
CA MET A 57 8.51 2.00 0.62
C MET A 57 8.49 1.35 -0.77
N ALA A 58 8.94 2.07 -1.80
CA ALA A 58 9.05 1.55 -3.15
C ALA A 58 10.04 0.38 -3.25
N PHE A 59 11.22 0.50 -2.65
CA PHE A 59 12.19 -0.61 -2.61
C PHE A 59 11.69 -1.80 -1.80
N LEU A 60 11.03 -1.53 -0.66
CA LEU A 60 10.50 -2.56 0.24
C LEU A 60 9.18 -3.19 -0.25
N SER A 61 8.61 -2.69 -1.35
CA SER A 61 7.37 -3.22 -1.93
C SER A 61 7.55 -4.59 -2.61
N GLY A 62 8.79 -5.02 -2.84
CA GLY A 62 9.13 -6.25 -3.55
C GLY A 62 9.01 -6.14 -5.08
N VAL A 63 8.63 -4.96 -5.61
CA VAL A 63 8.46 -4.73 -7.04
C VAL A 63 9.79 -4.51 -7.76
N PHE A 64 10.77 -3.86 -7.09
CA PHE A 64 12.10 -3.61 -7.66
C PHE A 64 13.08 -4.76 -7.41
N PHE A 65 13.01 -5.36 -6.22
CA PHE A 65 13.88 -6.46 -5.80
C PHE A 65 13.03 -7.54 -5.12
N PRO A 66 13.24 -8.83 -5.43
CA PRO A 66 12.60 -9.91 -4.69
C PRO A 66 12.94 -9.78 -3.20
N ILE A 67 11.92 -9.77 -2.34
CA ILE A 67 12.11 -9.63 -0.89
C ILE A 67 12.80 -10.88 -0.31
N ASP A 68 12.64 -12.03 -0.96
CA ASP A 68 13.23 -13.31 -0.54
C ASP A 68 14.77 -13.27 -0.53
N ASP A 69 15.36 -12.40 -1.36
CA ASP A 69 16.81 -12.18 -1.44
C ASP A 69 17.32 -11.13 -0.44
N MET A 70 16.44 -10.46 0.30
CA MET A 70 16.80 -9.42 1.26
C MET A 70 17.17 -10.01 2.63
N PRO A 71 18.03 -9.34 3.42
CA PRO A 71 18.32 -9.74 4.80
C PRO A 71 17.05 -9.86 5.65
N GLY A 72 16.99 -10.83 6.57
CA GLY A 72 15.77 -11.13 7.35
C GLY A 72 15.17 -9.93 8.11
N TRP A 73 16.00 -8.97 8.55
CA TRP A 73 15.50 -7.74 9.18
C TRP A 73 14.72 -6.85 8.20
N VAL A 74 15.15 -6.79 6.93
CA VAL A 74 14.45 -6.06 5.86
C VAL A 74 13.14 -6.74 5.52
N GLN A 75 13.14 -8.08 5.47
CA GLN A 75 11.92 -8.85 5.23
C GLN A 75 10.88 -8.59 6.33
N GLY A 76 11.34 -8.49 7.59
CA GLY A 76 10.53 -8.10 8.74
C GLY A 76 9.87 -6.74 8.54
N VAL A 77 10.65 -5.70 8.23
CA VAL A 77 10.10 -4.34 7.98
C VAL A 77 9.15 -4.33 6.79
N ALA A 78 9.53 -4.99 5.69
CA ALA A 78 8.71 -5.06 4.48
C ALA A 78 7.38 -5.80 4.72
N SER A 79 7.33 -6.76 5.65
CA SER A 79 6.09 -7.48 5.98
C SER A 79 5.02 -6.60 6.61
N PHE A 80 5.41 -5.50 7.27
CA PHE A 80 4.49 -4.51 7.83
C PHE A 80 4.10 -3.40 6.83
N MET A 81 4.80 -3.30 5.69
CA MET A 81 4.57 -2.21 4.75
C MET A 81 3.29 -2.44 3.93
N PRO A 82 2.34 -1.48 3.91
CA PRO A 82 1.10 -1.62 3.16
C PRO A 82 1.35 -1.80 1.66
N MET A 83 2.40 -1.16 1.15
CA MET A 83 2.78 -1.22 -0.26
C MET A 83 3.13 -2.63 -0.74
N ARG A 84 3.72 -3.47 0.13
CA ARG A 84 3.99 -4.89 -0.18
C ARG A 84 2.70 -5.70 -0.33
N HIS A 85 1.73 -5.48 0.55
CA HIS A 85 0.45 -6.18 0.52
C HIS A 85 -0.37 -5.76 -0.70
N LEU A 86 -0.34 -4.47 -1.05
CA LEU A 86 -0.98 -3.97 -2.26
C LEU A 86 -0.36 -4.56 -3.53
N SER A 87 0.96 -4.53 -3.67
CA SER A 87 1.64 -5.06 -4.87
C SER A 87 1.40 -6.57 -5.03
N THR A 88 1.54 -7.33 -3.95
CA THR A 88 1.34 -8.79 -3.96
C THR A 88 -0.12 -9.13 -4.26
N GLY A 89 -1.08 -8.47 -3.61
CA GLY A 89 -2.51 -8.72 -3.85
C GLY A 89 -2.95 -8.37 -5.27
N LEU A 90 -2.40 -7.29 -5.85
CA LEU A 90 -2.65 -6.95 -7.26
C LEU A 90 -2.06 -7.98 -8.22
N LEU A 91 -0.83 -8.45 -7.98
CA LEU A 91 -0.22 -9.52 -8.78
C LEU A 91 -1.01 -10.83 -8.68
N ASP A 92 -1.47 -11.19 -7.49
CA ASP A 92 -2.25 -12.40 -7.26
C ASP A 92 -3.58 -12.36 -8.05
N VAL A 93 -4.28 -11.23 -8.01
CA VAL A 93 -5.57 -11.06 -8.71
C VAL A 93 -5.41 -10.90 -10.22
N LEU A 94 -4.44 -10.10 -10.67
CA LEU A 94 -4.32 -9.72 -12.09
C LEU A 94 -3.50 -10.70 -12.91
N VAL A 95 -2.56 -11.43 -12.29
CA VAL A 95 -1.59 -12.30 -12.98
C VAL A 95 -1.76 -13.77 -12.60
N ARG A 96 -2.05 -14.07 -11.33
CA ARG A 96 -2.06 -15.46 -10.82
C ARG A 96 -3.46 -16.09 -10.71
N ASP A 97 -4.48 -15.46 -11.26
CA ASP A 97 -5.87 -15.97 -11.24
C ASP A 97 -6.39 -16.25 -9.81
N ALA A 98 -5.90 -15.51 -8.81
CA ALA A 98 -6.25 -15.78 -7.43
C ALA A 98 -7.72 -15.45 -7.13
N THR A 99 -8.31 -16.24 -6.23
CA THR A 99 -9.70 -16.10 -5.79
C THR A 99 -9.80 -15.23 -4.52
N VAL A 100 -11.03 -14.99 -4.05
CA VAL A 100 -11.34 -14.12 -2.90
C VAL A 100 -10.48 -14.41 -1.66
N GLY A 101 -10.14 -15.68 -1.40
CA GLY A 101 -9.33 -16.06 -0.23
C GLY A 101 -7.94 -15.41 -0.21
N ALA A 102 -7.32 -15.20 -1.38
CA ALA A 102 -5.98 -14.62 -1.48
C ALA A 102 -5.94 -13.13 -1.15
N ILE A 103 -7.04 -12.41 -1.36
CA ILE A 103 -7.08 -10.96 -1.13
C ILE A 103 -7.44 -10.59 0.32
N LEU A 104 -7.97 -11.53 1.11
CA LEU A 104 -8.44 -11.25 2.47
C LEU A 104 -7.31 -10.75 3.38
N VAL A 105 -6.15 -11.39 3.31
CA VAL A 105 -4.98 -11.01 4.12
C VAL A 105 -4.44 -9.65 3.68
N PRO A 106 -4.12 -9.40 2.40
CA PRO A 106 -3.71 -8.08 1.95
C PRO A 106 -4.70 -6.97 2.29
N LEU A 107 -6.00 -7.22 2.08
CA LEU A 107 -7.06 -6.26 2.37
C LEU A 107 -7.15 -5.95 3.87
N ALA A 108 -7.12 -6.98 4.72
CA ALA A 108 -7.16 -6.81 6.17
C ALA A 108 -5.95 -6.04 6.69
N VAL A 109 -4.75 -6.31 6.15
CA VAL A 109 -3.53 -5.59 6.54
C VAL A 109 -3.59 -4.13 6.07
N LEU A 110 -4.02 -3.87 4.83
CA LEU A 110 -4.17 -2.50 4.31
C LEU A 110 -5.16 -1.68 5.13
N LEU A 111 -6.34 -2.24 5.41
CA LEU A 111 -7.37 -1.57 6.22
C LEU A 111 -6.94 -1.40 7.67
N GLY A 112 -6.32 -2.42 8.27
CA GLY A 112 -5.77 -2.36 9.62
C GLY A 112 -4.70 -1.28 9.75
N PHE A 113 -3.78 -1.22 8.78
CA PHE A 113 -2.75 -0.18 8.72
C PHE A 113 -3.37 1.21 8.56
N ALA A 114 -4.30 1.39 7.63
CA ALA A 114 -4.99 2.66 7.43
C ALA A 114 -5.71 3.12 8.71
N ALA A 115 -6.40 2.21 9.40
CA ALA A 115 -7.09 2.50 10.65
C ALA A 115 -6.12 2.91 11.77
N VAL A 116 -5.03 2.16 11.96
CA VAL A 116 -4.01 2.44 12.98
C VAL A 116 -3.33 3.79 12.72
N VAL A 117 -2.87 4.03 11.49
CA VAL A 117 -2.18 5.28 11.15
C VAL A 117 -3.12 6.48 11.25
N THR A 118 -4.38 6.35 10.81
CA THR A 118 -5.39 7.41 10.97
C THR A 118 -5.67 7.68 12.46
N LEU A 119 -5.78 6.64 13.28
CA LEU A 119 -5.97 6.79 14.73
C LEU A 119 -4.77 7.51 15.37
N VAL A 120 -3.55 7.17 14.97
CA VAL A 120 -2.35 7.89 15.44
C VAL A 120 -2.37 9.34 14.97
N ALA A 121 -2.69 9.59 13.70
CA ALA A 121 -2.77 10.95 13.15
C ALA A 121 -3.79 11.82 13.91
N THR A 122 -4.97 11.28 14.21
CA THR A 122 -6.00 12.01 14.99
C THR A 122 -5.58 12.29 16.44
N ARG A 123 -4.69 11.49 17.02
CA ARG A 123 -4.14 11.73 18.37
C ARG A 123 -2.99 12.73 18.39
N VAL A 124 -2.21 12.78 17.30
CA VAL A 124 -1.11 13.74 17.12
C VAL A 124 -1.64 15.11 16.67
N PHE A 125 -2.85 15.16 16.12
CA PHE A 125 -3.55 16.40 15.77
C PHE A 125 -3.87 17.21 17.03
N THR A 126 -2.89 17.99 17.48
CA THR A 126 -3.07 19.01 18.52
C THR A 126 -3.87 20.14 17.88
N TRP A 127 -5.09 20.35 18.37
CA TRP A 127 -5.92 21.48 18.00
C TRP A 127 -5.22 22.76 18.49
N ASP A 128 -4.42 23.38 17.62
CA ASP A 128 -4.00 24.77 17.84
C ASP A 128 -5.28 25.61 17.82
N THR A 129 -5.68 26.06 19.02
CA THR A 129 -6.79 26.99 19.24
C THR A 129 -6.25 28.41 19.23
#